data_AF-A0A2H5PVQ1-F1
#
_entry.id   AF-A0A2H5PVQ1-F1
#
_cell.length_a   1.000
_cell.length_b   1.000
_cell.length_c   1.000
_cell.angle_alpha   90.00
_cell.angle_beta   90.00
_cell.angle_gamma   90.00
#
_symmetry.space_group_name_H-M   'P 1'
#
loop_
_entity.id
_entity.type
_entity.pdbx_description
1 polymer ?
#
loop_
_entity_poly.entity_id
_entity_poly.type
_entity_poly.pdbx_seq_one_letter_code
_entity_poly.pdbx_strand_id
1 'polypeptide(L)'
;MGAFSSIVLLVYVAATLLSISEGSERIHSLIRQPVAGTVSAESDPAGFSCLSWRFGVETKNIRDLPTVPKVCQHYVADYMLGDQFLQDSKVVTEEAFKYAKTVKLAGDGKDIWILDVDDSLITHVDFYAQNGFGTEIFDVTALINYLAQGISPALPESLKLYRRLLRLGFKIVLLTGRMEPSRNFTESNLKNVGYHSWEKLILRETGEWNDTTQRAHKSAERRKLVESGYRIIGNMGDQWCDLLGDYPGHRTFKLPNPVFYTE
;
A
#
# COMPACT_ATOMS: atom_id res chain seq x y z
N MET A 1 8.60 46.02 -13.01
CA MET A 1 8.24 45.12 -11.89
C MET A 1 8.05 43.67 -12.37
N GLY A 2 9.05 43.05 -13.03
CA GLY A 2 8.90 41.72 -13.64
C GLY A 2 9.99 40.69 -13.30
N ALA A 3 11.11 41.11 -12.73
CA ALA A 3 12.25 40.21 -12.46
C ALA A 3 12.18 39.53 -11.08
N PHE A 4 11.52 40.13 -10.09
CA PHE A 4 11.45 39.59 -8.72
C PHE A 4 10.53 38.36 -8.59
N SER A 5 9.52 38.20 -9.45
CA SER A 5 8.58 37.08 -9.38
C SER A 5 9.14 35.77 -9.96
N SER A 6 10.07 35.85 -10.92
CA SER A 6 10.67 34.66 -11.55
C SER A 6 11.71 33.97 -10.66
N ILE A 7 12.44 34.73 -9.82
CA ILE A 7 13.46 34.19 -8.91
C ILE A 7 12.80 33.40 -7.77
N VAL A 8 11.69 33.90 -7.23
CA VAL A 8 10.94 33.20 -6.15
C VAL A 8 10.36 31.87 -6.65
N LEU A 9 9.90 31.82 -7.90
CA LEU A 9 9.39 30.59 -8.50
C LEU A 9 10.50 29.55 -8.74
N LEU A 10 11.68 29.99 -9.19
CA LEU A 10 12.85 29.12 -9.38
C LEU A 10 13.38 28.54 -8.07
N VAL A 11 13.38 29.31 -6.98
CA VAL A 11 13.79 28.83 -5.65
C VAL A 11 12.80 27.79 -5.10
N TYR A 12 11.49 27.96 -5.30
CA TYR A 12 10.47 26.98 -4.90
C TYR A 12 10.55 25.66 -5.68
N VAL A 13 10.83 25.73 -6.99
CA VAL A 13 11.02 24.53 -7.83
C VAL A 13 12.31 23.80 -7.46
N ALA A 14 13.39 24.51 -7.14
CA ALA A 14 14.63 23.91 -6.67
C ALA A 14 14.46 23.23 -5.30
N ALA A 15 13.76 23.86 -4.36
CA ALA A 15 13.49 23.29 -3.03
C ALA A 15 12.59 22.04 -3.08
N THR A 16 11.66 21.97 -4.03
CA THR A 16 10.82 20.78 -4.25
C THR A 16 11.58 19.64 -4.96
N LEU A 17 12.55 19.96 -5.82
CA LEU A 17 13.44 18.94 -6.41
C LEU A 17 14.47 18.39 -5.41
N LEU A 18 14.99 19.24 -4.52
CA LEU A 18 15.92 18.81 -3.45
C LEU A 18 15.26 17.91 -2.41
N SER A 19 14.00 18.16 -2.05
CA SER A 19 13.25 17.29 -1.12
C SER A 19 12.87 15.93 -1.73
N ILE A 20 12.65 15.86 -3.05
CA ILE A 20 12.49 14.58 -3.77
C ILE A 20 13.82 13.80 -3.81
N SER A 21 14.94 14.51 -3.97
CA SER A 21 16.29 13.94 -3.94
C SER A 21 16.64 13.37 -2.56
N GLU A 22 16.43 14.13 -1.47
CA GLU A 22 16.73 13.68 -0.11
C GLU A 22 15.83 12.52 0.36
N GLY A 23 14.56 12.50 -0.06
CA GLY A 23 13.65 11.37 0.20
C GLY A 23 14.05 10.10 -0.56
N SER A 24 14.53 10.23 -1.80
CA SER A 24 15.06 9.12 -2.60
C SER A 24 16.42 8.64 -2.08
N GLU A 25 17.29 9.54 -1.59
CA GLU A 25 18.57 9.17 -0.99
C GLU A 25 18.44 8.51 0.38
N ARG A 26 17.40 8.82 1.16
CA ARG A 26 17.09 8.08 2.40
C ARG A 26 16.73 6.62 2.14
N ILE A 27 15.98 6.35 1.07
CA ILE A 27 15.69 4.98 0.62
C ILE A 27 16.98 4.31 0.11
N HIS A 28 17.83 5.02 -0.64
CA HIS A 28 19.09 4.46 -1.15
C HIS A 28 20.19 4.24 -0.09
N SER A 29 20.25 5.05 0.97
CA SER A 29 21.24 4.92 2.04
C SER A 29 20.93 3.78 3.02
N LEU A 30 19.68 3.32 3.09
CA LEU A 30 19.30 2.09 3.78
C LEU A 30 19.55 0.83 2.94
N ILE A 31 19.86 0.96 1.64
CA ILE A 31 19.97 -0.14 0.66
C ILE A 31 21.42 -0.52 0.31
N ARG A 32 22.45 0.17 0.83
CA ARG A 32 23.86 -0.19 0.57
C ARG A 32 24.59 -0.74 1.79
N GLN A 33 24.28 -1.97 2.14
CA GLN A 33 25.33 -2.93 2.52
C GLN A 33 25.18 -4.19 1.66
N PRO A 34 26.11 -4.46 0.72
CA PRO A 34 26.10 -5.71 0.00
C PRO A 34 26.57 -6.81 0.95
N VAL A 35 25.64 -7.63 1.44
CA VAL A 35 26.01 -8.98 1.88
C VAL A 35 26.37 -9.73 0.61
N ALA A 36 27.67 -9.90 0.40
CA ALA A 36 28.18 -10.81 -0.62
C ALA A 36 27.70 -12.23 -0.25
N GLY A 37 26.60 -12.64 -0.87
CA GLY A 37 26.03 -13.97 -0.72
C GLY A 37 25.07 -14.16 -1.88
N THR A 38 25.44 -15.06 -2.79
CA THR A 38 24.52 -15.72 -3.71
C THR A 38 23.15 -15.92 -3.07
N VAL A 39 22.07 -15.63 -3.80
CA VAL A 39 20.71 -16.08 -3.47
C VAL A 39 20.70 -17.61 -3.57
N SER A 40 21.35 -18.28 -2.63
CA SER A 40 21.01 -19.65 -2.32
C SER A 40 19.67 -19.55 -1.62
N ALA A 41 18.64 -20.07 -2.28
CA ALA A 41 17.52 -20.62 -1.55
C ALA A 41 18.12 -21.62 -0.55
N GLU A 42 18.42 -21.16 0.68
CA GLU A 42 18.75 -22.05 1.78
C GLU A 42 17.47 -22.82 2.05
N SER A 43 17.33 -23.95 1.36
CA SER A 43 16.41 -24.99 1.77
C SER A 43 16.83 -25.41 3.17
N ASP A 44 15.97 -25.16 4.15
CA ASP A 44 15.98 -25.86 5.43
C ASP A 44 16.19 -27.36 5.15
N PRO A 45 16.99 -28.11 5.94
CA PRO A 45 17.14 -29.56 5.80
C PRO A 45 15.82 -30.36 5.62
N ALA A 46 14.66 -29.79 5.92
CA ALA A 46 13.32 -30.34 5.65
C ALA A 46 12.73 -30.06 4.24
N GLY A 47 13.40 -29.32 3.36
CA GLY A 47 12.91 -28.98 2.02
C GLY A 47 11.88 -27.84 1.97
N PHE A 48 11.79 -27.03 3.03
CA PHE A 48 10.87 -25.89 3.10
C PHE A 48 11.38 -24.71 2.26
N SER A 49 10.59 -24.27 1.27
CA SER A 49 10.95 -23.16 0.38
C SER A 49 10.16 -21.90 0.77
N CYS A 50 10.83 -20.89 1.32
CA CYS A 50 10.20 -19.61 1.67
C CYS A 50 9.64 -18.86 0.44
N LEU A 51 10.25 -19.04 -0.72
CA LEU A 51 9.72 -18.54 -1.98
C LEU A 51 8.39 -19.21 -2.35
N SER A 52 8.30 -20.53 -2.22
CA SER A 52 7.07 -21.28 -2.49
C SER A 52 5.99 -20.97 -1.45
N TRP A 53 6.39 -20.79 -0.18
CA TRP A 53 5.50 -20.32 0.88
C TRP A 53 4.92 -18.94 0.57
N ARG A 54 5.76 -17.94 0.23
CA ARG A 54 5.29 -16.61 -0.18
C ARG A 54 4.31 -16.70 -1.34
N PHE A 55 4.65 -17.45 -2.38
CA PHE A 55 3.76 -17.66 -3.51
C PHE A 55 2.41 -18.27 -3.08
N GLY A 56 2.43 -19.25 -2.17
CA GLY A 56 1.24 -19.85 -1.58
C GLY A 56 0.37 -18.84 -0.83
N VAL A 57 0.96 -17.93 -0.07
CA VAL A 57 0.26 -16.83 0.61
C VAL A 57 -0.33 -15.85 -0.40
N GLU A 58 0.48 -15.37 -1.35
CA GLU A 58 0.05 -14.39 -2.36
C GLU A 58 -1.09 -14.91 -3.24
N THR A 59 -1.09 -16.22 -3.53
CA THR A 59 -2.15 -16.88 -4.32
C THR A 59 -3.32 -17.38 -3.48
N LYS A 60 -3.36 -17.04 -2.19
CA LYS A 60 -4.43 -17.44 -1.26
C LYS A 60 -4.59 -18.96 -1.11
N ASN A 61 -3.52 -19.73 -1.34
CA ASN A 61 -3.49 -21.18 -1.08
C ASN A 61 -3.10 -21.46 0.37
N ILE A 62 -2.26 -20.61 0.96
CA ILE A 62 -1.96 -20.57 2.39
C ILE A 62 -2.72 -19.38 2.97
N ARG A 63 -3.46 -19.59 4.05
CA ARG A 63 -4.39 -18.62 4.65
C ARG A 63 -4.28 -18.63 6.17
N ASP A 64 -4.88 -17.62 6.79
CA ASP A 64 -5.11 -17.55 8.24
C ASP A 64 -3.82 -17.72 9.05
N LEU A 65 -2.71 -17.19 8.51
CA LEU A 65 -1.40 -17.28 9.13
C LEU A 65 -1.32 -16.33 10.33
N PRO A 66 -1.04 -16.83 11.55
CA PRO A 66 -0.87 -15.97 12.71
C PRO A 66 0.43 -15.17 12.64
N THR A 67 1.48 -15.76 12.07
CA THR A 67 2.80 -15.15 11.86
C THR A 67 3.47 -15.77 10.64
N VAL A 68 4.48 -15.08 10.10
CA VAL A 68 5.45 -15.60 9.15
C VAL A 68 6.20 -16.79 9.79
N PRO A 69 6.43 -17.91 9.07
CA PRO A 69 7.28 -18.99 9.57
C PRO A 69 8.66 -18.44 9.96
N LYS A 70 9.12 -18.73 11.18
CA LYS A 70 10.40 -18.20 11.70
C LYS A 70 11.58 -18.44 10.75
N VAL A 71 11.62 -19.60 10.10
CA VAL A 71 12.61 -19.96 9.08
C VAL A 71 12.65 -18.99 7.89
N CYS A 72 11.56 -18.29 7.60
CA CYS A 72 11.45 -17.32 6.50
C CYS A 72 11.71 -15.87 6.89
N GLN A 73 12.12 -15.58 8.13
CA GLN A 73 12.36 -14.20 8.57
C GLN A 73 13.31 -13.45 7.63
N HIS A 74 14.49 -14.01 7.37
CA HIS A 74 15.49 -13.39 6.48
C HIS A 74 14.99 -13.30 5.05
N TYR A 75 14.32 -14.35 4.54
CA TYR A 75 13.72 -14.31 3.21
C TYR A 75 12.72 -13.16 3.06
N VAL A 76 11.84 -12.96 4.04
CA VAL A 76 10.86 -11.86 4.02
C VAL A 76 11.56 -10.50 4.13
N ALA A 77 12.57 -10.38 4.99
CA ALA A 77 13.37 -9.16 5.11
C ALA A 77 14.02 -8.80 3.76
N ASP A 78 14.73 -9.74 3.14
CA ASP A 78 15.42 -9.57 1.86
C ASP A 78 14.43 -9.23 0.74
N TYR A 79 13.25 -9.86 0.74
CA TYR A 79 12.21 -9.56 -0.24
C TYR A 79 11.66 -8.13 -0.06
N MET A 80 11.26 -7.75 1.15
CA MET A 80 10.63 -6.46 1.44
C MET A 80 11.58 -5.27 1.30
N LEU A 81 12.86 -5.45 1.64
CA LEU A 81 13.90 -4.43 1.51
C LEU A 81 14.57 -4.42 0.12
N GLY A 82 14.42 -5.50 -0.64
CA GLY A 82 15.08 -5.69 -1.92
C GLY A 82 14.27 -5.22 -3.13
N ASP A 83 14.92 -5.26 -4.29
CA ASP A 83 14.33 -4.80 -5.55
C ASP A 83 13.12 -5.64 -6.00
N GLN A 84 13.02 -6.90 -5.56
CA GLN A 84 11.96 -7.80 -6.01
C GLN A 84 10.57 -7.31 -5.58
N PHE A 85 10.41 -6.81 -4.35
CA PHE A 85 9.14 -6.24 -3.89
C PHE A 85 8.71 -5.03 -4.74
N LEU A 86 9.65 -4.16 -5.10
CA LEU A 86 9.40 -3.01 -5.98
C LEU A 86 9.05 -3.46 -7.42
N GLN A 87 9.73 -4.49 -7.94
CA GLN A 87 9.45 -5.04 -9.26
C GLN A 87 8.07 -5.71 -9.32
N ASP A 88 7.71 -6.51 -8.32
CA ASP A 88 6.40 -7.15 -8.21
C ASP A 88 5.30 -6.06 -8.13
N SER A 89 5.50 -5.04 -7.29
CA SER A 89 4.59 -3.88 -7.18
C SER A 89 4.46 -3.10 -8.50
N LYS A 90 5.56 -2.93 -9.23
CA LYS A 90 5.57 -2.28 -10.55
C LYS A 90 4.74 -3.03 -11.58
N VAL A 91 4.83 -4.37 -11.60
CA VAL A 91 4.03 -5.18 -12.53
C VAL A 91 2.54 -4.97 -12.27
N VAL A 92 2.12 -5.07 -11.01
CA VAL A 92 0.72 -4.88 -10.59
C VAL A 92 0.20 -3.50 -10.98
N THR A 93 0.96 -2.44 -10.65
CA THR A 93 0.56 -1.05 -10.90
C THR A 93 0.60 -0.67 -12.39
N GLU A 94 1.52 -1.22 -13.18
CA GLU A 94 1.53 -1.01 -14.63
C GLU A 94 0.38 -1.76 -15.31
N GLU A 95 0.00 -2.96 -14.85
CA GLU A 95 -1.21 -3.66 -15.35
C GLU A 95 -2.49 -2.90 -14.98
N ALA A 96 -2.57 -2.36 -13.76
CA ALA A 96 -3.64 -1.45 -13.35
C ALA A 96 -3.73 -0.24 -14.27
N PHE A 97 -2.61 0.41 -14.56
CA PHE A 97 -2.60 1.58 -15.43
C PHE A 97 -2.95 1.24 -16.89
N LYS A 98 -2.46 0.09 -17.42
CA LYS A 98 -2.84 -0.40 -18.75
C LYS A 98 -4.35 -0.59 -18.83
N TYR A 99 -4.96 -1.24 -17.84
CA TYR A 99 -6.40 -1.40 -17.76
C TYR A 99 -7.13 -0.06 -17.70
N ALA A 100 -6.70 0.85 -16.82
CA ALA A 100 -7.31 2.16 -16.64
C ALA A 100 -7.43 2.94 -17.96
N LYS A 101 -6.40 2.87 -18.82
CA LYS A 101 -6.39 3.53 -20.14
C LYS A 101 -7.42 2.96 -21.13
N THR A 102 -7.90 1.74 -20.92
CA THR A 102 -8.91 1.12 -21.80
C THR A 102 -10.34 1.55 -21.46
N VAL A 103 -10.54 2.16 -20.28
CA VAL A 103 -11.87 2.50 -19.78
C VAL A 103 -12.26 3.90 -20.28
N LYS A 104 -13.43 3.99 -20.91
CA LYS A 104 -14.08 5.26 -21.22
C LYS A 104 -14.90 5.70 -20.00
N LEU A 105 -14.47 6.78 -19.34
CA LEU A 105 -15.21 7.36 -18.22
C LEU A 105 -16.55 7.95 -18.69
N ALA A 106 -17.57 7.90 -17.84
CA ALA A 106 -18.90 8.43 -18.15
C ALA A 106 -18.94 9.98 -18.11
N GLY A 107 -17.99 10.61 -17.41
CA GLY A 107 -17.87 12.08 -17.32
C GLY A 107 -18.78 12.73 -16.28
N ASP A 108 -19.53 11.96 -15.49
CA ASP A 108 -20.41 12.39 -14.40
C ASP A 108 -19.71 12.46 -13.02
N GLY A 109 -18.41 12.15 -12.97
CA GLY A 109 -17.63 12.13 -11.74
C GLY A 109 -17.90 10.93 -10.82
N LYS A 110 -18.57 9.88 -11.31
CA LYS A 110 -18.92 8.69 -10.51
C LYS A 110 -18.04 7.46 -10.75
N ASP A 111 -17.09 7.52 -11.69
CA ASP A 111 -16.10 6.46 -11.92
C ASP A 111 -14.97 6.56 -10.90
N ILE A 112 -14.95 5.62 -9.94
CA ILE A 112 -13.98 5.58 -8.85
C ILE A 112 -12.97 4.46 -9.00
N TRP A 113 -11.79 4.70 -8.43
CA TRP A 113 -10.77 3.71 -8.16
C TRP A 113 -10.57 3.62 -6.64
N ILE A 114 -10.71 2.41 -6.10
CA ILE A 114 -10.48 2.15 -4.67
C ILE A 114 -9.03 1.76 -4.45
N LEU A 115 -8.39 2.37 -3.46
CA LEU A 115 -7.04 2.06 -3.02
C LEU A 115 -7.07 1.79 -1.52
N ASP A 116 -6.57 0.63 -1.09
CA ASP A 116 -6.20 0.44 0.32
C ASP A 116 -5.02 1.37 0.69
N VAL A 117 -4.77 1.60 1.99
CA VAL A 117 -3.74 2.52 2.47
C VAL A 117 -2.45 1.81 2.93
N ASP A 118 -2.56 0.85 3.84
CA ASP A 118 -1.43 0.29 4.59
C ASP A 118 -0.76 -0.81 3.79
N ASP A 119 0.54 -0.69 3.52
CA ASP A 119 1.30 -1.47 2.54
C ASP A 119 0.72 -1.50 1.10
N SER A 120 -0.23 -0.61 0.82
CA SER A 120 -0.79 -0.40 -0.50
C SER A 120 -0.40 0.97 -1.09
N LEU A 121 -0.46 2.04 -0.29
CA LEU A 121 -0.03 3.40 -0.68
C LEU A 121 1.19 3.88 0.11
N ILE A 122 1.25 3.51 1.38
CA ILE A 122 2.35 3.78 2.29
C ILE A 122 2.82 2.46 2.89
N THR A 123 4.09 2.33 3.25
CA THR A 123 4.61 1.08 3.81
C THR A 123 5.06 1.23 5.26
N HIS A 124 4.99 0.13 6.01
CA HIS A 124 5.46 0.03 7.39
C HIS A 124 6.72 -0.82 7.52
N VAL A 125 7.51 -0.93 6.45
CA VAL A 125 8.75 -1.76 6.43
C VAL A 125 9.70 -1.47 7.59
N ASP A 126 9.82 -0.21 8.03
CA ASP A 126 10.65 0.16 9.18
C ASP A 126 10.12 -0.43 10.51
N PHE A 127 8.79 -0.49 10.66
CA PHE A 127 8.16 -1.16 11.79
C PHE A 127 8.41 -2.66 11.72
N TYR A 128 8.26 -3.28 10.55
CA TYR A 128 8.51 -4.70 10.37
C TYR A 128 9.96 -5.09 10.65
N ALA A 129 10.92 -4.26 10.23
CA ALA A 129 12.34 -4.48 10.50
C ALA A 129 12.67 -4.54 12.01
N GLN A 130 11.90 -3.82 12.83
CA GLN A 130 12.07 -3.81 14.30
C GLN A 130 11.30 -4.94 15.00
N ASN A 131 10.38 -5.61 14.31
CA ASN A 131 9.45 -6.61 14.87
C ASN A 131 9.52 -7.94 14.11
N GLY A 132 10.71 -8.32 13.67
CA GLY A 132 10.98 -9.64 13.10
C GLY A 132 10.27 -9.96 11.78
N PHE A 133 9.93 -8.95 10.98
CA PHE A 133 9.29 -9.10 9.66
C PHE A 133 8.07 -10.04 9.68
N GLY A 134 7.22 -9.90 10.70
CA GLY A 134 5.97 -10.65 10.82
C GLY A 134 6.11 -12.03 11.47
N THR A 135 7.31 -12.43 11.93
CA THR A 135 7.51 -13.68 12.68
C THR A 135 7.05 -13.62 14.13
N GLU A 136 6.80 -12.42 14.64
CA GLU A 136 6.27 -12.14 15.97
C GLU A 136 4.76 -11.91 15.93
N ILE A 137 4.08 -12.18 17.05
CA ILE A 137 2.64 -11.90 17.17
C ILE A 137 2.42 -10.39 17.08
N PHE A 138 1.43 -10.00 16.30
CA PHE A 138 1.13 -8.61 16.01
C PHE A 138 0.72 -7.82 17.26
N ASP A 139 1.55 -6.84 17.65
CA ASP A 139 1.22 -5.89 18.71
C ASP A 139 0.48 -4.67 18.10
N VAL A 140 -0.84 -4.67 18.27
CA VAL A 140 -1.73 -3.61 17.78
C VAL A 140 -1.41 -2.26 18.44
N THR A 141 -1.02 -2.24 19.72
CA THR A 141 -0.70 -0.99 20.43
C THR A 141 0.61 -0.40 19.91
N ALA A 142 1.62 -1.24 19.69
CA ALA A 142 2.88 -0.81 19.08
C ALA A 142 2.65 -0.26 17.66
N LEU A 143 1.83 -0.93 16.85
CA LEU A 143 1.47 -0.43 15.51
C LEU A 143 0.78 0.93 15.60
N ILE A 144 -0.25 1.09 16.44
CA ILE A 144 -0.96 2.37 16.57
C ILE A 144 0.00 3.50 16.95
N ASN A 145 0.91 3.24 17.89
CA ASN A 145 1.94 4.21 18.29
C ASN A 145 2.90 4.55 17.15
N TYR A 146 3.26 3.58 16.31
CA TYR A 146 4.05 3.82 15.10
C TYR A 146 3.28 4.66 14.07
N LEU A 147 2.03 4.30 13.77
CA LEU A 147 1.19 5.02 12.80
C LEU A 147 0.92 6.47 13.23
N ALA A 148 0.75 6.72 14.53
CA ALA A 148 0.54 8.05 15.09
C ALA A 148 1.72 9.01 14.84
N GLN A 149 2.92 8.50 14.57
CA GLN A 149 4.07 9.33 14.20
C GLN A 149 3.93 9.94 12.79
N GLY A 150 3.11 9.33 11.92
CA GLY A 150 2.84 9.87 10.58
C GLY A 150 4.07 9.89 9.65
N ILE A 151 5.00 8.96 9.85
CA ILE A 151 6.30 8.89 9.16
C ILE A 151 6.37 7.80 8.07
N SER A 152 5.30 7.05 7.82
CA SER A 152 5.34 5.94 6.86
C SER A 152 5.58 6.45 5.44
N PRO A 153 6.62 5.99 4.73
CA PRO A 153 6.94 6.47 3.39
C PRO A 153 5.92 5.98 2.37
N ALA A 154 5.78 6.71 1.25
CA ALA A 154 4.99 6.25 0.12
C ALA A 154 5.64 5.05 -0.57
N LEU A 155 4.80 4.10 -1.01
CA LEU A 155 5.21 3.09 -1.99
C LEU A 155 5.35 3.76 -3.37
N PRO A 156 6.56 3.77 -3.98
CA PRO A 156 6.83 4.58 -5.17
C PRO A 156 5.94 4.25 -6.38
N GLU A 157 5.73 2.96 -6.66
CA GLU A 157 4.94 2.53 -7.82
C GLU A 157 3.44 2.80 -7.62
N SER A 158 2.94 2.69 -6.38
CA SER A 158 1.56 3.06 -6.03
C SER A 158 1.32 4.56 -6.15
N LEU A 159 2.24 5.40 -5.69
CA LEU A 159 2.16 6.85 -5.81
C LEU A 159 2.14 7.29 -7.29
N LYS A 160 2.95 6.62 -8.12
CA LYS A 160 2.97 6.82 -9.57
C LYS A 160 1.66 6.41 -10.23
N LEU A 161 1.07 5.27 -9.85
CA LEU A 161 -0.26 4.86 -10.33
C LEU A 161 -1.34 5.87 -9.92
N TYR A 162 -1.40 6.25 -8.64
CA TYR A 162 -2.35 7.24 -8.12
C TYR A 162 -2.33 8.53 -8.96
N ARG A 163 -1.15 9.11 -9.22
CA ARG A 163 -1.01 10.32 -10.06
C ARG A 163 -1.47 10.09 -11.49
N ARG A 164 -1.27 8.90 -12.04
CA ARG A 164 -1.73 8.52 -13.38
C ARG A 164 -3.25 8.37 -13.44
N LEU A 165 -3.87 7.76 -12.44
CA LEU A 165 -5.33 7.62 -12.33
C LEU A 165 -6.02 8.99 -12.26
N LEU A 166 -5.49 9.91 -11.45
CA LEU A 166 -6.01 11.28 -11.37
C LEU A 166 -5.93 12.00 -12.73
N ARG A 167 -4.83 11.86 -13.47
CA ARG A 167 -4.69 12.44 -14.82
C ARG A 167 -5.65 11.86 -15.84
N LEU A 168 -6.08 10.61 -15.65
CA LEU A 168 -7.12 9.99 -16.47
C LEU A 168 -8.54 10.42 -16.07
N GLY A 169 -8.70 11.16 -14.97
CA GLY A 169 -10.00 11.67 -14.50
C GLY A 169 -10.74 10.76 -13.52
N PHE A 170 -10.13 9.67 -13.06
CA PHE A 170 -10.71 8.82 -12.02
C PHE A 170 -10.81 9.57 -10.69
N LYS A 171 -11.88 9.28 -9.95
CA LYS A 171 -12.01 9.69 -8.55
C LYS A 171 -11.39 8.63 -7.65
N ILE A 172 -10.55 9.05 -6.71
CA ILE A 172 -9.87 8.10 -5.81
C ILE A 172 -10.65 7.98 -4.51
N VAL A 173 -11.02 6.75 -4.13
CA VAL A 173 -11.55 6.46 -2.80
C VAL A 173 -10.50 5.65 -2.05
N LEU A 174 -10.14 6.12 -0.85
CA LEU A 174 -9.26 5.43 0.06
C LEU A 174 -10.11 4.63 1.05
N LEU A 175 -9.90 3.31 1.13
CA LEU A 175 -10.65 2.41 1.99
C LEU A 175 -9.70 1.55 2.81
N THR A 176 -9.52 1.90 4.09
CA THR A 176 -8.52 1.31 4.99
C THR A 176 -9.18 0.58 6.15
N GLY A 177 -8.45 -0.36 6.74
CA GLY A 177 -8.83 -0.98 8.01
C GLY A 177 -8.45 -0.19 9.26
N ARG A 178 -7.80 0.98 9.13
CA ARG A 178 -7.56 1.87 10.26
C ARG A 178 -8.88 2.32 10.88
N MET A 179 -8.86 2.55 12.19
CA MET A 179 -10.00 3.05 12.96
C MET A 179 -10.10 4.57 12.84
N GLU A 180 -11.31 5.13 12.86
CA GLU A 180 -11.61 6.57 12.75
C GLU A 180 -10.75 7.50 13.61
N PRO A 181 -10.40 7.17 14.87
CA PRO A 181 -9.45 7.98 15.66
C PRO A 181 -8.10 8.22 14.98
N SER A 182 -7.74 7.38 13.99
CA SER A 182 -6.52 7.46 13.22
C SER A 182 -6.56 8.44 12.04
N ARG A 183 -7.74 9.02 11.73
CA ARG A 183 -7.96 9.82 10.53
C ARG A 183 -6.94 10.95 10.37
N ASN A 184 -6.74 11.76 11.42
CA ASN A 184 -5.91 12.96 11.32
C ASN A 184 -4.45 12.66 10.97
N PHE A 185 -3.83 11.69 11.63
CA PHE A 185 -2.45 11.32 11.33
C PHE A 185 -2.33 10.53 10.02
N THR A 186 -3.37 9.78 9.64
CA THR A 186 -3.43 9.10 8.33
C THR A 186 -3.44 10.11 7.19
N GLU A 187 -4.32 11.12 7.25
CA GLU A 187 -4.37 12.17 6.24
C GLU A 187 -3.08 12.99 6.18
N SER A 188 -2.52 13.31 7.34
CA SER A 188 -1.27 14.08 7.43
C SER A 188 -0.12 13.31 6.79
N ASN A 189 0.03 12.02 7.11
CA ASN A 189 1.05 11.17 6.51
C ASN A 189 0.86 11.08 4.99
N LEU A 190 -0.36 10.78 4.51
CA LEU A 190 -0.65 10.66 3.08
C LEU A 190 -0.30 11.93 2.31
N LYS A 191 -0.70 13.10 2.84
CA LYS A 191 -0.36 14.41 2.24
C LYS A 191 1.15 14.63 2.22
N ASN A 192 1.85 14.35 3.31
CA ASN A 192 3.31 14.54 3.42
C ASN A 192 4.09 13.71 2.39
N VAL A 193 3.59 12.54 2.00
CA VAL A 193 4.25 11.65 1.05
C VAL A 193 3.70 11.73 -0.38
N GLY A 194 2.86 12.74 -0.65
CA GLY A 194 2.48 13.14 -2.02
C GLY A 194 1.09 12.70 -2.49
N TYR A 195 0.25 12.15 -1.62
CA TYR A 195 -1.17 11.89 -1.87
C TYR A 195 -2.01 13.08 -1.40
N HIS A 196 -2.31 14.01 -2.30
CA HIS A 196 -2.92 15.29 -1.92
C HIS A 196 -4.45 15.38 -2.08
N SER A 197 -5.09 14.40 -2.73
CA SER A 197 -6.52 14.48 -3.04
C SER A 197 -7.17 13.11 -3.12
N TRP A 198 -8.34 12.98 -2.52
CA TRP A 198 -9.22 11.84 -2.65
C TRP A 198 -10.67 12.31 -2.59
N GLU A 199 -11.56 11.57 -3.20
CA GLU A 199 -13.01 11.76 -3.13
C GLU A 199 -13.52 11.44 -1.73
N LYS A 200 -13.06 10.31 -1.18
CA LYS A 200 -13.41 9.84 0.17
C LYS A 200 -12.21 9.14 0.79
N LEU A 201 -12.07 9.30 2.11
CA LEU A 201 -11.22 8.48 2.96
C LEU A 201 -12.14 7.81 3.99
N ILE A 202 -12.27 6.49 3.90
CA ILE A 202 -13.18 5.67 4.69
C ILE A 202 -12.33 4.83 5.65
N LEU A 203 -12.60 4.98 6.94
CA LEU A 203 -12.00 4.24 8.04
C LEU A 203 -13.09 3.43 8.76
N ARG A 204 -12.67 2.52 9.64
CA ARG A 204 -13.56 1.75 10.51
C ARG A 204 -14.05 2.57 11.68
N GLU A 205 -15.34 2.47 12.00
CA GLU A 205 -15.92 3.13 13.17
C GLU A 205 -15.40 2.55 14.49
N THR A 206 -15.33 3.34 15.55
CA THR A 206 -14.66 2.99 16.84
C THR A 206 -15.16 1.68 17.50
N GLY A 207 -16.37 1.21 17.18
CA GLY A 207 -16.91 -0.08 17.65
C GLY A 207 -16.64 -1.28 16.74
N GLU A 208 -16.23 -1.07 15.50
CA GLU A 208 -16.17 -2.13 14.50
C GLU A 208 -15.00 -3.10 14.69
N TRP A 209 -13.95 -2.74 15.43
CA TRP A 209 -12.70 -3.53 15.49
C TRP A 209 -12.93 -5.00 15.85
N ASN A 210 -13.78 -5.26 16.85
CA ASN A 210 -14.10 -6.61 17.32
C ASN A 210 -15.37 -7.19 16.68
N ASP A 211 -16.21 -6.35 16.09
CA ASP A 211 -17.57 -6.73 15.65
C ASP A 211 -17.60 -7.24 14.21
N THR A 212 -16.56 -6.95 13.42
CA THR A 212 -16.50 -7.30 12.00
C THR A 212 -15.08 -7.57 11.53
N THR A 213 -14.95 -8.37 10.46
CA THR A 213 -13.66 -8.63 9.81
C THR A 213 -13.30 -7.50 8.86
N GLN A 214 -12.04 -7.40 8.44
CA GLN A 214 -11.59 -6.39 7.48
C GLN A 214 -12.34 -6.53 6.15
N ARG A 215 -12.52 -7.77 5.68
CA ARG A 215 -13.29 -8.07 4.46
C ARG A 215 -14.75 -7.66 4.60
N ALA A 216 -15.37 -7.95 5.74
CA ALA A 216 -16.78 -7.61 5.95
C ALA A 216 -17.00 -6.09 6.00
N HIS A 217 -16.16 -5.34 6.71
CA HIS A 217 -16.15 -3.87 6.67
C HIS A 217 -15.96 -3.35 5.24
N LYS A 218 -14.88 -3.74 4.55
CA LYS A 218 -14.56 -3.23 3.21
C LYS A 218 -15.64 -3.59 2.19
N SER A 219 -16.21 -4.79 2.27
CA SER A 219 -17.35 -5.22 1.44
C SER A 219 -18.59 -4.35 1.66
N ALA A 220 -18.92 -4.03 2.91
CA ALA A 220 -20.06 -3.17 3.22
C ALA A 220 -19.85 -1.74 2.70
N GLU A 221 -18.65 -1.17 2.85
CA GLU A 221 -18.33 0.16 2.35
C GLU A 221 -18.37 0.24 0.81
N ARG A 222 -17.87 -0.78 0.11
CA ARG A 222 -18.00 -0.88 -1.36
C ARG A 222 -19.47 -0.93 -1.79
N ARG A 223 -20.31 -1.67 -1.07
CA ARG A 223 -21.77 -1.67 -1.30
C ARG A 223 -22.36 -0.26 -1.15
N LYS A 224 -22.08 0.43 -0.06
CA LYS A 224 -22.55 1.81 0.18
C LYS A 224 -22.14 2.78 -0.94
N LEU A 225 -20.92 2.65 -1.47
CA LEU A 225 -20.45 3.44 -2.61
C LEU A 225 -21.28 3.18 -3.87
N VAL A 226 -21.53 1.92 -4.20
CA VAL A 226 -22.33 1.55 -5.38
C VAL A 226 -23.79 1.98 -5.24
N GLU A 227 -24.39 1.78 -4.06
CA GLU A 227 -25.75 2.25 -3.75
C GLU A 227 -25.85 3.79 -3.80
N SER A 228 -24.74 4.50 -3.54
CA SER A 228 -24.63 5.96 -3.71
C SER A 228 -24.36 6.41 -5.16
N GLY A 229 -24.43 5.46 -6.11
CA GLY A 229 -24.31 5.70 -7.55
C GLY A 229 -22.88 5.74 -8.10
N TYR A 230 -21.86 5.38 -7.30
CA TYR A 230 -20.49 5.25 -7.83
C TYR A 230 -20.32 3.94 -8.63
N ARG A 231 -19.40 3.97 -9.58
CA ARG A 231 -18.96 2.80 -10.36
C ARG A 231 -17.51 2.50 -9.99
N ILE A 232 -17.30 1.35 -9.34
CA ILE A 232 -15.96 0.91 -8.95
C ILE A 232 -15.27 0.28 -10.15
N ILE A 233 -14.44 1.07 -10.84
CA ILE A 233 -13.75 0.60 -12.05
C ILE A 233 -12.55 -0.26 -11.68
N GLY A 234 -11.76 0.17 -10.70
CA GLY A 234 -10.59 -0.54 -10.22
C GLY A 234 -10.55 -0.57 -8.70
N ASN A 235 -9.96 -1.63 -8.16
CA ASN A 235 -9.73 -1.79 -6.73
C ASN A 235 -8.36 -2.44 -6.52
N MET A 236 -7.50 -1.81 -5.71
CA MET A 236 -6.14 -2.28 -5.45
C MET A 236 -5.85 -2.29 -3.95
N GLY A 237 -5.27 -3.38 -3.50
CA GLY A 237 -4.85 -3.56 -2.12
C GLY A 237 -3.84 -4.70 -2.01
N ASP A 238 -3.14 -4.78 -0.89
CA ASP A 238 -2.11 -5.75 -0.60
C ASP A 238 -2.65 -6.99 0.12
N GLN A 239 -3.94 -7.00 0.50
CA GLN A 239 -4.61 -8.13 1.13
C GLN A 239 -5.80 -8.61 0.30
N TRP A 240 -6.11 -9.91 0.40
CA TRP A 240 -7.28 -10.46 -0.28
C TRP A 240 -8.59 -9.92 0.31
N CYS A 241 -8.62 -9.49 1.57
CA CYS A 241 -9.79 -8.83 2.16
C CYS A 241 -10.18 -7.52 1.45
N ASP A 242 -9.23 -6.85 0.79
CA ASP A 242 -9.47 -5.59 0.06
C ASP A 242 -10.25 -5.83 -1.23
N LEU A 243 -10.06 -7.02 -1.80
CA LEU A 243 -10.44 -7.37 -3.17
C LEU A 243 -11.60 -8.38 -3.23
N LEU A 244 -11.92 -9.03 -2.12
CA LEU A 244 -12.97 -10.05 -2.02
C LEU A 244 -14.21 -9.53 -1.28
N GLY A 245 -15.33 -10.23 -1.45
CA GLY A 245 -16.64 -9.82 -0.98
C GLY A 245 -17.43 -9.12 -2.09
N ASP A 246 -18.46 -8.39 -1.69
CA ASP A 246 -19.37 -7.74 -2.63
C ASP A 246 -18.72 -6.50 -3.25
N TYR A 247 -19.14 -6.21 -4.49
CA TYR A 247 -18.72 -5.05 -5.26
C TYR A 247 -17.18 -4.87 -5.30
N PRO A 248 -16.40 -5.89 -5.67
CA PRO A 248 -14.94 -5.83 -5.65
C PRO A 248 -14.37 -4.82 -6.69
N GLY A 249 -15.21 -4.35 -7.60
CA GLY A 249 -14.84 -3.51 -8.75
C GLY A 249 -14.82 -4.29 -10.04
N HIS A 250 -14.77 -3.60 -11.19
CA HIS A 250 -14.72 -4.25 -12.50
C HIS A 250 -13.41 -5.03 -12.70
N ARG A 251 -12.32 -4.59 -12.07
CA ARG A 251 -11.05 -5.33 -12.00
C ARG A 251 -10.33 -5.07 -10.67
N THR A 252 -9.76 -6.13 -10.11
CA THR A 252 -8.98 -6.10 -8.87
C THR A 252 -7.49 -6.27 -9.14
N PHE A 253 -6.66 -5.73 -8.25
CA PHE A 253 -5.20 -5.75 -8.35
C PHE A 253 -4.58 -6.02 -6.98
N LYS A 254 -3.94 -7.17 -6.81
CA LYS A 254 -3.31 -7.60 -5.56
C LYS A 254 -1.84 -7.17 -5.53
N LEU A 255 -1.49 -6.25 -4.64
CA LEU A 255 -0.09 -5.95 -4.31
C LEU A 255 0.49 -7.08 -3.43
N PRO A 256 1.81 -7.33 -3.49
CA PRO A 256 2.42 -8.32 -2.63
C PRO A 256 2.51 -7.84 -1.19
N ASN A 257 2.22 -8.72 -0.23
CA ASN A 257 2.53 -8.51 1.19
C ASN A 257 2.68 -9.86 1.91
N PRO A 258 3.92 -10.32 2.14
CA PRO A 258 4.17 -11.57 2.88
C PRO A 258 4.22 -11.38 4.40
N VAL A 259 4.14 -10.16 4.92
CA VAL A 259 4.45 -9.88 6.34
C VAL A 259 3.31 -10.26 7.27
N PHE A 260 2.06 -10.14 6.82
CA PHE A 260 0.89 -10.53 7.60
C PHE A 260 -0.26 -10.98 6.69
N TYR A 261 -1.25 -11.63 7.29
CA TYR A 261 -2.47 -12.06 6.63
C TYR A 261 -3.69 -11.57 7.41
N THR A 262 -4.64 -10.96 6.72
CA THR A 262 -5.89 -10.49 7.36
C THR A 262 -7.11 -10.75 6.49
N GLU A 263 -8.25 -10.95 7.15
CA GLU A 263 -9.54 -11.36 6.57
C GLU A 263 -10.67 -10.48 7.11
#